data_AF-A0A9W8HNH3-F1
#
_entry.id   AF-A0A9W8HNH3-F1
#
_cell.length_a   1.000
_cell.length_b   1.000
_cell.length_c   1.000
_cell.angle_alpha   90.00
_cell.angle_beta   90.00
_cell.angle_gamma   90.00
#
_symmetry.space_group_name_H-M   'P 1'
#
loop_
_entity.id
_entity.type
_entity.pdbx_description
1 polymer ?
#
loop_
_entity_poly.entity_id
_entity_poly.type
_entity_poly.pdbx_seq_one_letter_code
_entity_poly.pdbx_strand_id
1 'polypeptide(L)'
;MAAYVTVGSTGFDELVRTVSTHEFLQALAGRGFSRLVVQCGYSVGLFKPPPTVSETFGITMESFDYTSWPQRLVDQADLIICHAGTGSILEALHSGKPTIAVVNRGLAGNHQNEVASELAAIGYLVVAEPRNLASVVAESTYASLRPYPRADPRPIGEVIDEETLL
;
A
#
# COMPACT_ATOMS: atom_id res chain seq x y z
N MET A 1 -3.73 14.33 -6.32
CA MET A 1 -2.86 13.14 -6.20
C MET A 1 -3.69 11.87 -6.31
N ALA A 2 -3.07 10.75 -6.65
CA ALA A 2 -3.71 9.43 -6.74
C ALA A 2 -3.05 8.39 -5.83
N ALA A 3 -3.85 7.59 -5.14
CA ALA A 3 -3.38 6.45 -4.36
C ALA A 3 -3.78 5.14 -5.04
N TYR A 4 -2.87 4.16 -5.04
CA TYR A 4 -3.10 2.82 -5.55
C TYR A 4 -3.01 1.80 -4.40
N VAL A 5 -4.06 1.04 -4.20
CA VAL A 5 -4.14 -0.03 -3.20
C VAL A 5 -4.11 -1.38 -3.91
N THR A 6 -3.31 -2.33 -3.41
CA THR A 6 -3.26 -3.70 -3.94
C THR A 6 -3.20 -4.73 -2.82
N VAL A 7 -4.06 -5.75 -2.93
CA VAL A 7 -4.08 -6.90 -2.02
C VAL A 7 -3.45 -8.16 -2.62
N GLY A 8 -2.83 -8.02 -3.79
CA GLY A 8 -2.28 -9.15 -4.55
C GLY A 8 -3.36 -10.09 -5.07
N SER A 9 -2.95 -11.33 -5.33
CA SER A 9 -3.83 -12.38 -5.87
C SER A 9 -4.67 -13.07 -4.80
N THR A 10 -4.17 -13.20 -3.56
CA THR A 10 -4.83 -13.98 -2.49
C THR A 10 -5.96 -13.24 -1.77
N GLY A 11 -6.11 -11.94 -2.01
CA GLY A 11 -7.10 -11.11 -1.32
C GLY A 11 -6.63 -10.65 0.07
N PHE A 12 -7.23 -9.57 0.57
CA PHE A 12 -7.05 -9.08 1.94
C PHE A 12 -8.28 -8.30 2.35
N ASP A 13 -9.30 -9.03 2.81
CA ASP A 13 -10.62 -8.50 3.12
C ASP A 13 -10.60 -7.31 4.08
N GLU A 14 -9.77 -7.38 5.13
CA GLU A 14 -9.67 -6.31 6.12
C GLU A 14 -9.14 -5.03 5.49
N LEU A 15 -8.09 -5.10 4.68
CA LEU A 15 -7.55 -3.95 3.95
C LEU A 15 -8.60 -3.36 2.99
N VAL A 16 -9.30 -4.19 2.21
CA VAL A 16 -10.35 -3.71 1.29
C VAL A 16 -11.48 -2.99 2.02
N ARG A 17 -11.88 -3.51 3.19
CA ARG A 17 -12.88 -2.84 4.05
C ARG A 17 -12.33 -1.53 4.60
N THR A 18 -11.12 -1.52 5.14
CA THR A 18 -10.47 -0.33 5.71
C THR A 18 -10.40 0.81 4.71
N VAL A 19 -9.97 0.56 3.47
CA VAL A 19 -9.84 1.62 2.46
C VAL A 19 -11.17 2.17 1.95
N SER A 20 -12.28 1.54 2.34
CA SER A 20 -13.64 2.01 2.07
C SER A 20 -14.27 2.74 3.26
N THR A 21 -13.58 2.85 4.40
CA THR A 21 -14.11 3.51 5.60
C THR A 21 -14.08 5.04 5.49
N HIS A 22 -15.01 5.70 6.19
CA HIS A 22 -15.03 7.16 6.29
C HIS A 22 -13.71 7.73 6.82
N GLU A 23 -13.16 7.10 7.86
CA GLU A 23 -11.92 7.53 8.51
C GLU A 23 -10.72 7.51 7.55
N PHE A 24 -10.54 6.43 6.80
CA PHE A 24 -9.48 6.34 5.81
C PHE A 24 -9.65 7.36 4.68
N LEU A 25 -10.87 7.49 4.14
CA LEU A 25 -11.16 8.43 3.05
C LEU A 25 -10.96 9.89 3.48
N GLN A 26 -11.33 10.23 4.71
CA GLN A 26 -11.07 11.54 5.29
C GLN A 26 -9.57 11.81 5.44
N ALA A 27 -8.80 10.85 5.95
CA ALA A 27 -7.35 10.96 6.05
C ALA A 27 -6.71 11.16 4.67
N LEU A 28 -7.14 10.39 3.67
CA LEU A 28 -6.64 10.44 2.30
C LEU A 28 -6.96 11.79 1.64
N ALA A 29 -8.19 12.27 1.74
CA ALA A 29 -8.62 13.58 1.24
C ALA A 29 -7.86 14.72 1.94
N GLY A 30 -7.67 14.63 3.26
CA GLY A 30 -6.91 15.59 4.05
C GLY A 30 -5.43 15.68 3.68
N ARG A 31 -4.91 14.72 2.90
CA ARG A 31 -3.57 14.77 2.30
C ARG A 31 -3.57 15.26 0.85
N GLY A 32 -4.72 15.60 0.25
CA GLY A 32 -4.80 16.12 -1.12
C GLY A 32 -4.91 15.05 -2.21
N PHE A 33 -5.21 13.81 -1.83
CA PHE A 33 -5.57 12.76 -2.78
C PHE A 33 -7.03 12.92 -3.21
N SER A 34 -7.24 12.84 -4.52
CA SER A 34 -8.55 13.00 -5.15
C SER A 34 -8.95 11.77 -5.98
N ARG A 35 -8.07 10.78 -6.05
CA ARG A 35 -8.31 9.51 -6.74
C ARG A 35 -7.77 8.35 -5.92
N LEU A 36 -8.56 7.31 -5.79
CA LEU A 36 -8.20 6.06 -5.13
C LEU A 36 -8.56 4.88 -6.02
N VAL A 37 -7.56 4.10 -6.37
CA VAL A 37 -7.73 2.89 -7.19
C VAL A 37 -7.41 1.68 -6.32
N VAL A 38 -8.33 0.71 -6.26
CA VAL A 38 -8.21 -0.46 -5.39
C VAL A 38 -8.25 -1.74 -6.20
N GLN A 39 -7.11 -2.42 -6.27
CA GLN A 39 -7.01 -3.79 -6.75
C GLN A 39 -7.41 -4.73 -5.60
N CYS A 40 -8.60 -5.31 -5.70
CA CYS A 40 -9.25 -6.02 -4.59
C CYS A 40 -9.01 -7.54 -4.60
N GLY A 41 -8.44 -8.10 -5.67
CA GLY A 41 -8.25 -9.55 -5.82
C GLY A 41 -9.56 -10.32 -5.60
N TYR A 42 -9.50 -11.43 -4.85
CA TYR A 42 -10.71 -12.19 -4.47
C TYR A 42 -11.65 -11.45 -3.51
N SER A 43 -11.21 -10.33 -2.92
CA SER A 43 -12.00 -9.52 -1.98
C SER A 43 -12.86 -8.46 -2.69
N VAL A 44 -12.96 -8.44 -4.01
CA VAL A 44 -13.70 -7.40 -4.79
C VAL A 44 -15.16 -7.25 -4.35
N GLY A 45 -15.84 -8.34 -3.97
CA GLY A 45 -17.22 -8.30 -3.46
C GLY A 45 -17.40 -7.58 -2.11
N LEU A 46 -16.30 -7.26 -1.43
CA LEU A 46 -16.28 -6.55 -0.14
C LEU A 46 -15.98 -5.07 -0.27
N PHE A 47 -15.54 -4.62 -1.46
CA PHE A 47 -15.31 -3.22 -1.73
C PHE A 47 -16.67 -2.50 -1.81
N LYS A 48 -16.95 -1.71 -0.77
CA LYS A 48 -18.24 -1.01 -0.60
C LYS A 48 -17.97 0.44 -0.19
N PRO A 49 -17.53 1.29 -1.13
CA PRO A 49 -17.35 2.70 -0.84
C PRO A 49 -18.70 3.36 -0.49
N PRO A 50 -18.72 4.35 0.40
CA PRO A 50 -19.92 5.15 0.65
C PRO A 50 -20.50 5.71 -0.66
N PRO A 51 -21.82 5.72 -0.86
CA PRO A 51 -22.41 6.19 -2.12
C PRO A 51 -22.10 7.67 -2.40
N THR A 52 -21.72 8.44 -1.39
CA THR A 52 -21.43 9.88 -1.46
C THR A 52 -19.94 10.21 -1.36
N VAL A 53 -19.01 9.25 -1.61
CA VAL A 53 -17.56 9.51 -1.45
C VAL A 53 -17.12 10.73 -2.25
N SER A 54 -17.56 10.86 -3.50
CA SER A 54 -17.15 11.95 -4.39
C SER A 54 -17.62 13.31 -3.85
N GLU A 55 -18.87 13.43 -3.43
CA GLU A 55 -19.42 14.68 -2.89
C GLU A 55 -18.85 15.01 -1.50
N THR A 56 -18.59 13.99 -0.69
CA THR A 56 -18.16 14.17 0.71
C THR A 56 -16.66 14.47 0.82
N PHE A 57 -15.84 13.79 0.01
CA PHE A 57 -14.39 13.82 0.13
C PHE A 57 -13.67 14.35 -1.10
N GLY A 58 -14.37 14.54 -2.23
CA GLY A 58 -13.73 14.89 -3.51
C GLY A 58 -12.85 13.77 -4.07
N ILE A 59 -13.10 12.51 -3.68
CA ILE A 59 -12.34 11.34 -4.13
C ILE A 59 -13.15 10.56 -5.16
N THR A 60 -12.55 10.35 -6.34
CA THR A 60 -13.04 9.35 -7.30
C THR A 60 -12.45 7.98 -6.95
N MET A 61 -13.31 6.96 -6.84
CA MET A 61 -12.90 5.60 -6.51
C MET A 61 -13.13 4.64 -7.68
N GLU A 62 -12.14 3.81 -7.96
CA GLU A 62 -12.20 2.72 -8.93
C GLU A 62 -11.73 1.43 -8.27
N SER A 63 -12.34 0.30 -8.61
CA SER A 63 -11.89 -1.00 -8.14
C SER A 63 -11.95 -2.06 -9.24
N PHE A 64 -11.05 -3.02 -9.16
CA PHE A 64 -11.03 -4.18 -10.05
C PHE A 64 -10.53 -5.42 -9.31
N ASP A 65 -10.69 -6.59 -9.93
CA ASP A 65 -10.22 -7.87 -9.42
C ASP A 65 -8.69 -8.03 -9.57
N TYR A 66 -8.15 -9.24 -9.56
CA TYR A 66 -6.73 -9.46 -9.81
C TYR A 66 -6.41 -9.41 -11.31
N THR A 67 -5.47 -8.53 -11.68
CA THR A 67 -4.85 -8.49 -13.01
C THR A 67 -3.34 -8.57 -12.84
N SER A 68 -2.59 -8.82 -13.94
CA SER A 68 -1.16 -8.55 -13.95
C SER A 68 -0.88 -7.09 -13.54
N TRP A 69 0.25 -6.84 -12.87
CA TRP A 69 0.63 -5.53 -12.31
C TRP A 69 0.37 -4.38 -13.32
N PRO A 70 -0.63 -3.51 -13.06
CA PRO A 70 -1.07 -2.55 -14.05
C PRO A 70 -0.17 -1.32 -14.05
N GLN A 71 0.98 -1.42 -14.74
CA GLN A 71 2.04 -0.39 -14.77
C GLN A 71 1.49 1.03 -14.97
N ARG A 72 0.52 1.21 -15.88
CA ARG A 72 -0.14 2.50 -16.13
C ARG A 72 -0.75 3.12 -14.86
N LEU A 73 -1.40 2.31 -14.01
CA LEU A 73 -2.05 2.80 -12.78
C LEU A 73 -1.01 3.15 -11.72
N VAL A 74 0.08 2.38 -11.67
CA VAL A 74 1.20 2.58 -10.75
C VAL A 74 2.00 3.83 -11.11
N ASP A 75 2.24 4.07 -12.41
CA ASP A 75 2.91 5.27 -12.89
C ASP A 75 2.15 6.54 -12.51
N GLN A 76 0.80 6.46 -12.53
CA GLN A 76 -0.11 7.54 -12.15
C GLN A 76 -0.26 7.70 -10.63
N ALA A 77 0.16 6.73 -9.83
CA ALA A 77 0.04 6.79 -8.38
C ALA A 77 1.12 7.68 -7.78
N ASP A 78 0.75 8.44 -6.76
CA ASP A 78 1.65 9.21 -5.89
C ASP A 78 1.94 8.46 -4.58
N LEU A 79 1.12 7.46 -4.26
CA LEU A 79 1.24 6.59 -3.09
C LEU A 79 0.79 5.18 -3.43
N ILE A 80 1.57 4.18 -3.03
CA ILE A 80 1.21 2.76 -3.10
C ILE A 80 0.92 2.22 -1.70
N ILE A 81 -0.20 1.54 -1.54
CA ILE A 81 -0.59 0.83 -0.32
C ILE A 81 -0.75 -0.65 -0.69
N CYS A 82 0.19 -1.50 -0.30
CA CYS A 82 0.19 -2.90 -0.67
C CYS A 82 0.00 -3.80 0.55
N HIS A 83 -0.64 -4.96 0.38
CA HIS A 83 -0.48 -6.03 1.35
C HIS A 83 1.00 -6.40 1.47
N ALA A 84 1.45 -6.78 2.65
CA ALA A 84 2.85 -7.11 2.93
C ALA A 84 3.36 -8.43 2.29
N GLY A 85 2.82 -8.83 1.14
CA GLY A 85 3.39 -9.90 0.33
C GLY A 85 4.68 -9.44 -0.33
N THR A 86 5.74 -10.24 -0.25
CA THR A 86 7.09 -9.90 -0.75
C THR A 86 7.08 -9.44 -2.21
N GLY A 87 6.30 -10.07 -3.08
CA GLY A 87 6.18 -9.68 -4.49
C GLY A 87 5.60 -8.28 -4.67
N SER A 88 4.49 -7.96 -4.01
CA SER A 88 3.87 -6.63 -4.11
C SER A 88 4.69 -5.53 -3.45
N ILE A 89 5.41 -5.84 -2.36
CA ILE A 89 6.38 -4.90 -1.77
C ILE A 89 7.46 -4.57 -2.80
N LEU A 90 8.06 -5.58 -3.43
CA LEU A 90 9.11 -5.35 -4.42
C LEU A 90 8.60 -4.59 -5.64
N GLU A 91 7.45 -4.96 -6.20
CA GLU A 91 6.85 -4.24 -7.33
C GLU A 91 6.56 -2.77 -6.97
N ALA A 92 6.07 -2.51 -5.76
CA ALA A 92 5.84 -1.15 -5.26
C ALA A 92 7.15 -0.37 -5.11
N LEU A 93 8.18 -0.95 -4.49
CA LEU A 93 9.47 -0.29 -4.29
C LEU A 93 10.18 0.02 -5.61
N HIS A 94 10.17 -0.91 -6.57
CA HIS A 94 10.79 -0.71 -7.90
C HIS A 94 10.11 0.40 -8.71
N SER A 95 8.85 0.71 -8.43
CA SER A 95 8.17 1.87 -9.05
C SER A 95 8.76 3.22 -8.59
N GLY A 96 9.52 3.23 -7.49
CA GLY A 96 10.08 4.41 -6.87
C GLY A 96 9.03 5.33 -6.24
N LYS A 97 7.84 4.80 -5.95
CA LYS A 97 6.75 5.53 -5.30
C LYS A 97 6.79 5.32 -3.78
N PRO A 98 6.41 6.33 -2.98
CA PRO A 98 6.16 6.15 -1.56
C PRO A 98 5.25 4.95 -1.32
N THR A 99 5.65 4.07 -0.40
CA THR A 99 4.99 2.78 -0.19
C THR A 99 4.62 2.58 1.28
N ILE A 100 3.37 2.19 1.51
CA ILE A 100 2.89 1.67 2.80
C ILE A 100 2.63 0.17 2.64
N ALA A 101 3.33 -0.66 3.41
CA ALA A 101 3.09 -2.10 3.49
C ALA A 101 2.12 -2.39 4.64
N VAL A 102 0.96 -2.96 4.31
CA VAL A 102 -0.08 -3.30 5.29
C VAL A 102 0.05 -4.77 5.67
N VAL A 103 0.46 -5.01 6.91
CA VAL A 103 0.63 -6.36 7.45
C VAL A 103 -0.68 -6.92 7.99
N ASN A 104 -0.91 -8.22 7.77
CA ASN A 104 -2.01 -8.95 8.37
C ASN A 104 -1.49 -9.80 9.54
N ARG A 105 -1.49 -9.25 10.75
CA ARG A 105 -1.07 -9.98 11.95
C ARG A 105 -2.07 -11.05 12.43
N GLY A 106 -3.26 -11.12 11.82
CA GLY A 106 -4.27 -12.15 12.10
C GLY A 106 -4.03 -13.46 11.35
N LEU A 107 -3.24 -13.45 10.28
CA LEU A 107 -2.77 -14.66 9.60
C LEU A 107 -1.42 -15.07 10.19
N ALA A 108 -1.32 -16.31 10.67
CA ALA A 108 -0.18 -16.88 11.42
C ALA A 108 1.13 -17.06 10.59
N GLY A 109 1.41 -16.18 9.63
CA GLY A 109 2.62 -16.17 8.81
C GLY A 109 3.55 -15.04 9.21
N ASN A 110 4.36 -15.23 10.27
CA ASN A 110 5.27 -14.22 10.79
C ASN A 110 6.33 -13.73 9.77
N HIS A 111 6.70 -14.56 8.78
CA HIS A 111 7.78 -14.25 7.84
C HIS A 111 7.51 -13.07 6.89
N GLN A 112 6.26 -12.81 6.50
CA GLN A 112 5.96 -11.64 5.65
C GLN A 112 6.12 -10.31 6.40
N ASN A 113 6.03 -10.35 7.74
CA ASN A 113 6.22 -9.17 8.57
C ASN A 113 7.70 -8.81 8.73
N GLU A 114 8.61 -9.78 8.62
CA GLU A 114 10.06 -9.57 8.80
C GLU A 114 10.61 -8.68 7.69
N VAL A 115 10.40 -9.05 6.43
CA VAL A 115 10.85 -8.27 5.26
C VAL A 115 10.30 -6.84 5.27
N ALA A 116 9.01 -6.68 5.56
CA ALA A 116 8.41 -5.36 5.64
C ALA A 116 8.98 -4.53 6.81
N SER A 117 9.27 -5.17 7.95
CA SER A 117 9.85 -4.49 9.12
C SER A 117 11.30 -4.06 8.88
N GLU A 118 12.10 -4.91 8.24
CA GLU A 118 13.50 -4.60 7.89
C GLU A 118 13.57 -3.45 6.89
N LEU A 119 12.78 -3.49 5.82
CA LEU A 119 12.70 -2.39 4.86
C LEU A 119 12.20 -1.08 5.49
N ALA A 120 11.29 -1.16 6.45
CA ALA A 120 10.85 0.00 7.21
C ALA A 120 11.94 0.57 8.11
N ALA A 121 12.74 -0.29 8.76
CA ALA A 121 13.87 0.12 9.59
C ALA A 121 14.96 0.85 8.76
N ILE A 122 15.18 0.42 7.52
CA ILE A 122 16.10 1.09 6.57
C ILE A 122 15.51 2.41 6.04
N GLY A 123 14.17 2.54 6.08
CA GLY A 123 13.43 3.74 5.66
C GLY A 123 12.92 3.70 4.21
N TYR A 124 12.80 2.52 3.61
CA TYR A 124 12.29 2.35 2.24
C TYR A 124 10.76 2.32 2.14
N LEU A 125 10.07 1.91 3.20
CA LEU A 125 8.61 1.90 3.27
C LEU A 125 8.10 2.19 4.69
N VAL A 126 6.79 2.41 4.83
CA VAL A 126 6.13 2.44 6.14
C VAL A 126 5.32 1.16 6.35
N VAL A 127 5.41 0.56 7.53
CA VAL A 127 4.53 -0.56 7.92
C VAL A 127 3.27 -0.02 8.60
N ALA A 128 2.11 -0.53 8.18
CA ALA A 128 0.83 -0.26 8.80
C ALA A 128 0.04 -1.56 8.99
N GLU A 129 -1.05 -1.48 9.73
CA GLU A 129 -2.08 -2.49 9.84
C GLU A 129 -3.42 -1.87 9.44
N PRO A 130 -4.43 -2.67 9.04
CA PRO A 130 -5.71 -2.10 8.66
C PRO A 130 -6.33 -1.19 9.73
N ARG A 131 -6.07 -1.47 11.01
CA ARG A 131 -6.58 -0.67 12.15
C ARG A 131 -5.91 0.69 12.35
N ASN A 132 -4.70 0.91 11.84
CA ASN A 132 -3.96 2.18 12.02
C ASN A 132 -3.63 2.88 10.70
N LEU A 133 -4.03 2.28 9.57
CA LEU A 133 -3.72 2.79 8.23
C LEU A 133 -4.20 4.23 8.02
N ALA A 134 -5.39 4.59 8.52
CA ALA A 134 -5.89 5.96 8.41
C ALA A 134 -4.99 6.98 9.12
N SER A 135 -4.53 6.67 10.34
CA SER A 135 -3.57 7.51 11.08
C SER A 135 -2.24 7.63 10.35
N VAL A 136 -1.69 6.52 9.85
CA VAL A 136 -0.45 6.52 9.05
C VAL A 136 -0.59 7.42 7.82
N VAL A 137 -1.73 7.36 7.13
CA VAL A 137 -2.01 8.24 5.99
C VAL A 137 -2.09 9.71 6.43
N ALA A 138 -2.81 9.98 7.52
CA ALA A 138 -3.00 11.31 8.08
C ALA A 138 -1.74 11.91 8.73
N GLU A 139 -0.75 11.11 9.10
CA GLU A 139 0.53 11.62 9.61
C GLU A 139 1.52 11.85 8.48
N SER A 140 1.28 11.28 7.30
CA SER A 140 2.14 11.37 6.12
C SER A 140 3.56 10.86 6.35
N THR A 141 3.71 9.84 7.21
CA THR A 141 5.02 9.22 7.52
C THR A 141 5.73 8.67 6.29
N TYR A 142 4.99 8.39 5.21
CA TYR A 142 5.51 7.95 3.91
C TYR A 142 6.16 9.07 3.08
N ALA A 143 6.03 10.35 3.46
CA ALA A 143 6.50 11.47 2.65
C ALA A 143 8.03 11.66 2.66
N SER A 144 8.73 11.12 3.66
CA SER A 144 10.19 11.24 3.83
C SER A 144 10.93 9.92 3.60
N LEU A 145 10.30 8.96 2.90
CA LEU A 145 10.90 7.66 2.61
C LEU A 145 12.11 7.80 1.67
N ARG A 146 13.13 6.99 1.92
CA ARG A 146 14.27 6.81 1.01
C ARG A 146 13.77 6.09 -0.25
N PRO A 147 14.14 6.55 -1.46
CA PRO A 147 13.85 5.79 -2.68
C PRO A 147 14.60 4.45 -2.65
N TYR A 148 13.90 3.35 -2.97
CA TYR A 148 14.54 2.07 -3.18
C TYR A 148 15.39 2.09 -4.47
N PRO A 149 16.57 1.46 -4.51
CA PRO A 149 17.43 1.50 -5.69
C PRO A 149 16.74 0.89 -6.92
N ARG A 150 16.47 1.70 -7.95
CA ARG A 150 15.70 1.35 -9.16
C ARG A 150 16.25 0.19 -10.01
N ALA A 151 17.46 -0.28 -9.73
CA ALA A 151 18.18 -1.22 -10.58
C ALA A 151 18.95 -2.28 -9.77
N ASP A 152 18.58 -2.53 -8.52
CA ASP A 152 19.22 -3.59 -7.75
C ASP A 152 18.67 -4.95 -8.20
N PRO A 153 19.44 -5.78 -8.94
CA PRO A 153 18.96 -7.07 -9.41
C PRO A 153 18.97 -8.12 -8.30
N ARG A 154 19.48 -7.79 -7.10
CA ARG A 154 19.67 -8.74 -6.02
C ARG A 154 18.34 -9.08 -5.35
N PRO A 155 18.21 -10.31 -4.82
CA PRO A 155 17.13 -10.67 -3.92
C PRO A 155 17.01 -9.67 -2.76
N ILE A 156 15.77 -9.41 -2.33
CA ILE A 156 15.49 -8.44 -1.25
C ILE A 156 16.28 -8.71 0.03
N GLY A 157 16.56 -9.99 0.35
CA GLY A 157 17.36 -10.37 1.51
C GLY A 157 18.80 -9.88 1.43
N GLU A 158 19.41 -9.90 0.24
CA GLU A 158 20.79 -9.40 0.06
C GLU A 158 20.88 -7.88 0.21
N VAL A 159 19.84 -7.15 -0.23
CA VAL A 159 19.75 -5.69 -0.07
C VAL A 159 19.58 -5.32 1.41
N ILE A 160 18.76 -6.08 2.14
CA ILE A 160 18.57 -5.90 3.57
C ILE A 160 19.88 -6.20 4.33
N ASP A 161 20.54 -7.32 4.04
CA ASP A 161 21.79 -7.71 4.71
C ASP A 161 22.87 -6.63 4.54
N GLU A 162 23.05 -6.07 3.34
CA GLU A 162 24.04 -5.01 3.10
C GLU A 162 23.72 -3.71 3.85
N GLU A 163 22.48 -3.23 3.80
CA GLU A 163 22.09 -1.98 4.48
C GLU A 163 22.11 -2.12 6.02
N THR A 164 21.99 -3.34 6.54
CA THR A 164 22.01 -3.59 8.00
C THR A 164 23.43 -3.78 8.54
N LEU A 165 24.43 -3.97 7.66
CA LEU A 165 25.85 -4.09 8.01
C LEU A 165 26.59 -2.73 8.03
N LEU A 166 25.93 -1.63 7.67
CA LEU A 166 26.45 -0.25 7.64
C LEU A 166 26.10 0.53 8.91
#